data_AF-A0A931QYU7-F1
#
_entry.id   AF-A0A931QYU7-F1
#
_cell.length_a   1.000
_cell.length_b   1.000
_cell.length_c   1.000
_cell.angle_alpha   90.00
_cell.angle_beta   90.00
_cell.angle_gamma   90.00
#
_symmetry.space_group_name_H-M   'P 1'
#
loop_
_entity.id
_entity.type
_entity.pdbx_description
1 polymer ?
#
loop_
_entity_poly.entity_id
_entity_poly.type
_entity_poly.pdbx_seq_one_letter_code
_entity_poly.pdbx_strand_id
1 'polypeptide(L)'
;RLIDGKMHTVEMLADPKVLKKLGFNQREVDHLSRQPWWSLPLLYYGPYLDSFKDEYRPFDAGLNHLDQMTPTDLLKKDGASDAAIRFIGGSDSSALHVVWHAALLKLRGVPLWPPHVFRLKGGNQKMTDAFASRLGERVRLGCPVIEIEHGATGVTVRYREFGREKTIDGDFLVSSMSLVMLRQVPVKPNWPDAKKYVIENFPYYTASRPVFQSRTPFWKREGISPNMEFGEASLSHVWRMADEVETHRGLLVGTAQGLTSADDALATFRKFYPGKSDDIEQTLVIDWASDPWAMACEPINYAPGELPKFWPLVIEPHGRIHFVGAYADNLGWGMEAATRSANRVARAIHEA
;
A
#
# COMPACT_ATOMS: atom_id res chain seq x y z
N ARG A 1 -19.55 -3.53 6.17
CA ARG A 1 -18.51 -4.56 6.36
C ARG A 1 -19.18 -5.91 6.58
N LEU A 2 -18.71 -6.96 5.92
CA LEU A 2 -19.15 -8.34 6.11
C LEU A 2 -18.46 -8.91 7.35
N ILE A 3 -19.26 -9.44 8.29
CA ILE A 3 -18.78 -10.13 9.48
C ILE A 3 -19.69 -11.35 9.68
N ASP A 4 -19.09 -12.53 9.76
CA ASP A 4 -19.81 -13.80 9.97
C ASP A 4 -20.97 -14.00 8.97
N GLY A 5 -20.69 -13.68 7.69
CA GLY A 5 -21.63 -13.81 6.58
C GLY A 5 -22.71 -12.73 6.52
N LYS A 6 -22.67 -11.70 7.37
CA LYS A 6 -23.67 -10.62 7.41
C LYS A 6 -23.05 -9.24 7.24
N MET A 7 -23.70 -8.40 6.43
CA MET A 7 -23.31 -7.00 6.26
C MET A 7 -23.74 -6.17 7.47
N HIS A 8 -22.79 -5.40 8.00
CA HIS A 8 -22.96 -4.46 9.09
C HIS A 8 -22.67 -3.04 8.59
N THR A 9 -23.54 -2.10 8.94
CA THR A 9 -23.36 -0.66 8.67
C THR A 9 -22.47 -0.02 9.73
N VAL A 10 -22.07 1.24 9.53
CA VAL A 10 -21.29 1.99 10.53
C VAL A 10 -22.09 2.16 11.83
N GLU A 11 -23.40 2.40 11.71
CA GLU A 11 -24.31 2.57 12.85
C GLU A 11 -24.45 1.27 13.64
N MET A 12 -24.56 0.13 12.95
CA MET A 12 -24.59 -1.19 13.60
C MET A 12 -23.28 -1.46 14.35
N LEU A 13 -22.13 -1.08 13.77
CA LEU A 13 -20.82 -1.26 14.38
C LEU A 13 -20.51 -0.22 15.48
N ALA A 14 -21.39 0.74 15.72
CA ALA A 14 -21.34 1.65 16.86
C ALA A 14 -22.31 1.24 18.00
N ASP A 15 -23.19 0.25 17.78
CA ASP A 15 -24.12 -0.22 18.81
C ASP A 15 -23.40 -1.14 19.84
N PRO A 16 -23.37 -0.76 21.13
CA PRO A 16 -22.75 -1.58 22.18
C PRO A 16 -23.25 -3.02 22.24
N LYS A 17 -24.53 -3.28 21.93
CA LYS A 17 -25.10 -4.64 21.95
C LYS A 17 -24.53 -5.49 20.82
N VAL A 18 -24.38 -4.91 19.63
CA VAL A 18 -23.76 -5.57 18.47
C VAL A 18 -22.30 -5.86 18.79
N LEU A 19 -21.56 -4.87 19.30
CA LEU A 19 -20.14 -5.02 19.66
C LEU A 19 -19.92 -6.11 20.72
N LYS A 20 -20.73 -6.14 21.79
CA LYS A 20 -20.68 -7.21 22.80
C LYS A 20 -20.94 -8.59 22.22
N LYS A 21 -21.90 -8.69 21.29
CA LYS A 21 -22.21 -9.95 20.59
C LYS A 21 -21.05 -10.41 19.69
N LEU A 22 -20.29 -9.47 19.13
CA LEU A 22 -19.07 -9.77 18.37
C LEU A 22 -17.89 -10.22 19.25
N GLY A 23 -18.01 -10.13 20.58
CA GLY A 23 -17.01 -10.60 21.54
C GLY A 23 -16.03 -9.54 22.04
N PHE A 24 -16.28 -8.26 21.74
CA PHE A 24 -15.46 -7.17 22.29
C PHE A 24 -15.62 -7.03 23.80
N ASN A 25 -14.53 -6.72 24.50
CA ASN A 25 -14.56 -6.41 25.93
C ASN A 25 -15.14 -5.01 26.18
N GLN A 26 -15.43 -4.66 27.44
CA GLN A 26 -16.09 -3.39 27.76
C GLN A 26 -15.27 -2.16 27.34
N ARG A 27 -13.94 -2.19 27.47
CA ARG A 27 -13.02 -1.10 27.07
C ARG A 27 -13.10 -0.83 25.56
N GLU A 28 -13.14 -1.89 24.76
CA GLU A 28 -13.23 -1.81 23.30
C GLU A 28 -14.63 -1.38 22.85
N VAL A 29 -15.68 -1.87 23.51
CA VAL A 29 -17.06 -1.44 23.25
C VAL A 29 -17.21 0.05 23.51
N ASP A 30 -16.72 0.55 24.64
CA ASP A 30 -16.79 1.98 24.99
C ASP A 30 -16.05 2.85 23.97
N HIS A 31 -14.92 2.36 23.44
CA HIS A 31 -14.16 3.02 22.37
C HIS A 31 -14.94 3.05 21.06
N LEU A 32 -15.36 1.89 20.54
CA LEU A 32 -16.02 1.77 19.23
C LEU A 32 -17.42 2.38 19.17
N SER A 33 -18.07 2.55 20.33
CA SER A 33 -19.37 3.24 20.40
C SER A 33 -19.25 4.76 20.24
N ARG A 34 -18.02 5.31 20.33
CA ARG A 34 -17.76 6.77 20.29
C ARG A 34 -16.77 7.15 19.20
N GLN A 35 -15.96 6.20 18.75
CA GLN A 35 -14.89 6.41 17.79
C GLN A 35 -15.13 5.52 16.56
N PRO A 36 -14.69 5.96 15.36
CA PRO A 36 -14.80 5.15 14.16
C PRO A 36 -14.11 3.79 14.32
N TRP A 37 -14.68 2.75 13.70
CA TRP A 37 -14.17 1.37 13.75
C TRP A 37 -12.66 1.26 13.49
N TRP A 38 -12.17 1.99 12.47
CA TRP A 38 -10.77 1.97 12.07
C TRP A 38 -9.79 2.49 13.15
N SER A 39 -10.29 3.17 14.18
CA SER A 39 -9.47 3.70 15.27
C SER A 39 -9.17 2.68 16.38
N LEU A 40 -9.76 1.47 16.32
CA LEU A 40 -9.56 0.44 17.33
C LEU A 40 -8.08 0.16 17.66
N PRO A 41 -7.14 0.11 16.70
CA PRO A 41 -5.73 -0.13 17.02
C PRO A 41 -5.12 0.98 17.90
N LEU A 42 -5.61 2.22 17.81
CA LEU A 42 -5.10 3.34 18.63
C LEU A 42 -5.37 3.15 20.12
N LEU A 43 -6.35 2.32 20.49
CA LEU A 43 -6.60 1.94 21.88
C LEU A 43 -5.39 1.22 22.50
N TYR A 44 -4.59 0.53 21.68
CA TYR A 44 -3.43 -0.27 22.08
C TYR A 44 -2.10 0.38 21.67
N TYR A 45 -2.04 0.99 20.49
CA TYR A 45 -0.81 1.62 19.99
C TYR A 45 -0.58 3.02 20.58
N GLY A 46 -1.66 3.69 21.00
CA GLY A 46 -1.65 5.07 21.52
C GLY A 46 -0.53 5.37 22.53
N PRO A 47 -0.31 4.53 23.57
CA PRO A 47 0.73 4.73 24.57
C PRO A 47 2.17 4.79 24.03
N TYR A 48 2.43 4.25 22.84
CA TYR A 48 3.76 4.18 22.24
C TYR A 48 4.08 5.31 21.26
N LEU A 49 3.04 5.97 20.72
CA LEU A 49 3.20 6.83 19.55
C LEU A 49 4.10 8.05 19.82
N ASP A 50 4.05 8.60 21.05
CA ASP A 50 4.83 9.78 21.42
C ASP A 50 6.33 9.51 21.59
N SER A 51 6.76 8.25 21.59
CA SER A 51 8.18 7.88 21.62
C SER A 51 8.88 8.14 20.29
N PHE A 52 8.15 8.20 19.18
CA PHE A 52 8.72 8.48 17.85
C PHE A 52 8.81 9.99 17.63
N LYS A 53 10.04 10.50 17.53
CA LYS A 53 10.32 11.94 17.31
C LYS A 53 10.79 12.26 15.90
N ASP A 54 11.37 11.28 15.22
CA ASP A 54 11.85 11.37 13.85
C ASP A 54 11.18 10.28 13.02
N GLU A 55 10.57 10.69 11.91
CA GLU A 55 9.82 9.80 11.04
C GLU A 55 10.69 8.75 10.33
N TYR A 56 12.00 8.95 10.22
CA TYR A 56 12.92 8.03 9.54
C TYR A 56 13.81 7.24 10.51
N ARG A 57 13.70 7.48 11.83
CA ARG A 57 14.55 6.84 12.86
C ARG A 57 13.73 6.07 13.89
N PRO A 58 13.03 4.99 13.50
CA PRO A 58 12.15 4.25 14.40
C PRO A 58 12.88 3.64 15.62
N PHE A 59 14.16 3.31 15.46
CA PHE A 59 14.93 2.64 16.52
C PHE A 59 15.34 3.56 17.68
N ASP A 60 15.25 4.88 17.48
CA ASP A 60 15.56 5.87 18.50
C ASP A 60 14.43 6.02 19.53
N ALA A 61 13.26 5.44 19.24
CA ALA A 61 12.08 5.48 20.13
C ALA A 61 12.23 4.63 21.40
N GLY A 62 13.29 3.83 21.53
CA GLY A 62 13.49 2.92 22.67
C GLY A 62 12.53 1.72 22.69
N LEU A 63 11.88 1.43 21.56
CA LEU A 63 10.84 0.40 21.43
C LEU A 63 11.29 -0.84 20.64
N ASN A 64 12.61 -1.04 20.47
CA ASN A 64 13.17 -2.10 19.62
C ASN A 64 12.74 -3.51 20.02
N HIS A 65 12.40 -3.73 21.30
CA HIS A 65 11.86 -5.00 21.78
C HIS A 65 10.51 -5.37 21.16
N LEU A 66 9.72 -4.39 20.68
CA LEU A 66 8.48 -4.62 19.95
C LEU A 66 8.72 -5.26 18.57
N ASP A 67 9.93 -5.20 18.05
CA ASP A 67 10.22 -5.84 16.76
C ASP A 67 10.19 -7.36 16.86
N GLN A 68 10.45 -7.91 18.05
CA GLN A 68 10.50 -9.36 18.30
C GLN A 68 9.12 -9.97 18.59
N MET A 69 8.04 -9.20 18.44
CA MET A 69 6.69 -9.66 18.72
C MET A 69 5.73 -9.26 17.62
N THR A 70 4.63 -9.99 17.51
CA THR A 70 3.57 -9.69 16.55
C THR A 70 2.60 -8.64 17.12
N PRO A 71 1.80 -7.96 16.27
CA PRO A 71 0.67 -7.17 16.74
C PRO A 71 -0.27 -7.98 17.64
N THR A 72 -0.49 -9.26 17.34
CA THR A 72 -1.28 -10.16 18.19
C THR A 72 -0.69 -10.32 19.59
N ASP A 73 0.63 -10.48 19.71
CA ASP A 73 1.29 -10.63 21.02
C ASP A 73 1.18 -9.34 21.85
N LEU A 74 1.36 -8.18 21.19
CA LEU A 74 1.18 -6.88 21.82
C LEU A 74 -0.27 -6.70 22.32
N LEU A 75 -1.26 -7.02 21.49
CA LEU A 75 -2.68 -6.96 21.84
C LEU A 75 -3.02 -7.88 23.02
N LYS A 76 -2.52 -9.12 23.02
CA LYS A 76 -2.72 -10.07 24.13
C LYS A 76 -2.10 -9.55 25.43
N LYS A 77 -0.87 -9.04 25.36
CA LYS A 77 -0.16 -8.44 26.50
C LYS A 77 -0.96 -7.29 27.12
N ASP A 78 -1.65 -6.49 26.30
CA ASP A 78 -2.42 -5.33 26.74
C ASP A 78 -3.90 -5.65 27.03
N GLY A 79 -4.26 -6.94 27.10
CA GLY A 79 -5.59 -7.39 27.50
C GLY A 79 -6.68 -7.21 26.45
N ALA A 80 -6.32 -7.24 25.17
CA ALA A 80 -7.29 -7.21 24.08
C ALA A 80 -8.20 -8.45 24.10
N SER A 81 -9.47 -8.27 23.72
CA SER A 81 -10.36 -9.41 23.49
C SER A 81 -9.95 -10.21 22.26
N ASP A 82 -10.44 -11.45 22.19
CA ASP A 82 -10.32 -12.27 20.97
C ASP A 82 -10.94 -11.57 19.74
N ALA A 83 -11.99 -10.76 19.94
CA ALA A 83 -12.60 -9.98 18.88
C ALA A 83 -11.66 -8.88 18.36
N ALA A 84 -11.01 -8.12 19.25
CA ALA A 84 -10.01 -7.14 18.81
C ALA A 84 -8.84 -7.82 18.11
N ILE A 85 -8.31 -8.92 18.66
CA ILE A 85 -7.24 -9.69 18.02
C ILE A 85 -7.66 -10.17 16.62
N ARG A 86 -8.90 -10.65 16.46
CA ARG A 86 -9.45 -11.08 15.17
C ARG A 86 -9.43 -9.96 14.12
N PHE A 87 -9.72 -8.72 14.51
CA PHE A 87 -9.91 -7.62 13.55
C PHE A 87 -8.68 -6.75 13.33
N ILE A 88 -7.80 -6.60 14.32
CA ILE A 88 -6.65 -5.70 14.27
C ILE A 88 -5.34 -6.37 14.66
N GLY A 89 -5.36 -7.66 14.96
CA GLY A 89 -4.15 -8.45 15.14
C GLY A 89 -3.44 -8.72 13.81
N GLY A 90 -2.35 -9.48 13.93
CA GLY A 90 -1.54 -9.95 12.82
C GLY A 90 -0.49 -10.92 13.36
N SER A 91 -0.15 -11.96 12.59
CA SER A 91 0.84 -12.98 12.98
C SER A 91 2.18 -12.81 12.26
N ASP A 92 2.18 -12.16 11.10
CA ASP A 92 3.31 -12.18 10.17
C ASP A 92 3.98 -10.80 10.05
N SER A 93 3.74 -9.92 11.03
CA SER A 93 4.22 -8.55 11.03
C SER A 93 4.89 -8.21 12.35
N SER A 94 5.90 -7.35 12.32
CA SER A 94 6.52 -6.73 13.49
C SER A 94 5.57 -5.75 14.17
N ALA A 95 5.41 -5.86 15.50
CA ALA A 95 4.63 -4.90 16.28
C ALA A 95 5.29 -3.51 16.24
N LEU A 96 6.63 -3.44 16.25
CA LEU A 96 7.35 -2.17 16.09
C LEU A 96 6.97 -1.48 14.77
N HIS A 97 6.90 -2.23 13.67
CA HIS A 97 6.58 -1.65 12.37
C HIS A 97 5.16 -1.04 12.32
N VAL A 98 4.14 -1.75 12.84
CA VAL A 98 2.76 -1.22 12.83
C VAL A 98 2.58 -0.05 13.81
N VAL A 99 3.27 -0.06 14.95
CA VAL A 99 3.25 1.05 15.91
C VAL A 99 3.97 2.27 15.34
N TRP A 100 5.12 2.08 14.68
CA TRP A 100 5.83 3.14 13.98
C TRP A 100 4.95 3.73 12.87
N HIS A 101 4.31 2.90 12.05
CA HIS A 101 3.35 3.36 11.04
C HIS A 101 2.23 4.23 11.63
N ALA A 102 1.62 3.81 12.73
CA ALA A 102 0.60 4.61 13.41
C ALA A 102 1.17 5.95 13.95
N ALA A 103 2.42 5.96 14.42
CA ALA A 103 3.08 7.17 14.88
C ALA A 103 3.38 8.14 13.73
N LEU A 104 3.77 7.64 12.55
CA LEU A 104 3.96 8.45 11.34
C LEU A 104 2.68 9.18 10.93
N LEU A 105 1.54 8.48 10.95
CA LEU A 105 0.25 9.08 10.64
C LEU A 105 -0.12 10.16 11.68
N LYS A 106 0.13 9.90 12.97
CA LYS A 106 -0.04 10.90 14.04
C LYS A 106 0.83 12.13 13.83
N LEU A 107 2.13 11.96 13.55
CA LEU A 107 3.07 13.07 13.30
C LEU A 107 2.65 13.94 12.11
N ARG A 108 2.08 13.31 11.07
CA ARG A 108 1.58 13.99 9.88
C ARG A 108 0.16 14.54 10.02
N GLY A 109 -0.48 14.37 11.18
CA GLY A 109 -1.83 14.88 11.45
C GLY A 109 -2.92 14.20 10.61
N VAL A 110 -2.69 12.95 10.17
CA VAL A 110 -3.66 12.19 9.37
C VAL A 110 -4.22 11.01 10.16
N PRO A 111 -5.49 10.61 9.94
CA PRO A 111 -6.07 9.45 10.61
C PRO A 111 -5.33 8.15 10.30
N LEU A 112 -5.41 7.17 11.21
CA LEU A 112 -4.89 5.80 11.00
C LEU A 112 -5.49 5.16 9.73
N TRP A 113 -6.74 5.51 9.43
CA TRP A 113 -7.41 5.21 8.18
C TRP A 113 -8.10 6.48 7.66
N PRO A 114 -7.49 7.18 6.67
CA PRO A 114 -8.07 8.40 6.11
C PRO A 114 -9.45 8.12 5.47
N PRO A 115 -10.54 8.73 5.97
CA PRO A 115 -11.89 8.44 5.47
C PRO A 115 -12.21 9.14 4.14
N HIS A 116 -11.37 10.07 3.71
CA HIS A 116 -11.53 10.84 2.49
C HIS A 116 -10.45 10.45 1.49
N VAL A 117 -10.89 10.07 0.30
CA VAL A 117 -10.01 9.77 -0.85
C VAL A 117 -10.26 10.78 -1.95
N PHE A 118 -9.17 11.25 -2.56
CA PHE A 118 -9.21 12.18 -3.67
C PHE A 118 -8.63 11.51 -4.92
N ARG A 119 -9.08 11.98 -6.08
CA ARG A 119 -8.59 11.52 -7.39
C ARG A 119 -8.48 12.70 -8.33
N LEU A 120 -7.54 12.65 -9.26
CA LEU A 120 -7.42 13.66 -10.29
C LEU A 120 -8.54 13.50 -11.31
N LYS A 121 -9.18 14.61 -11.70
CA LYS A 121 -10.20 14.61 -12.76
C LYS A 121 -9.59 14.11 -14.06
N GLY A 122 -10.13 13.01 -14.59
CA GLY A 122 -9.64 12.35 -15.79
C GLY A 122 -8.52 11.33 -15.54
N GLY A 123 -8.31 10.91 -14.29
CA GLY A 123 -7.41 9.81 -13.93
C GLY A 123 -6.06 10.27 -13.36
N ASN A 124 -5.53 9.49 -12.42
CA ASN A 124 -4.27 9.79 -11.74
C ASN A 124 -3.04 9.77 -12.68
N GLN A 125 -3.11 9.03 -13.80
CA GLN A 125 -2.05 9.01 -14.82
C GLN A 125 -1.75 10.39 -15.42
N LYS A 126 -2.71 11.34 -15.38
CA LYS A 126 -2.47 12.72 -15.84
C LYS A 126 -1.31 13.39 -15.12
N MET A 127 -1.03 13.00 -13.88
CA MET A 127 0.13 13.50 -13.15
C MET A 127 1.43 13.11 -13.84
N THR A 128 1.62 11.82 -14.14
CA THR A 128 2.82 11.32 -14.83
C THR A 128 2.91 11.85 -16.26
N ASP A 129 1.78 11.96 -16.96
CA ASP A 129 1.74 12.51 -18.33
C ASP A 129 2.19 13.98 -18.36
N ALA A 130 1.78 14.78 -17.36
CA ALA A 130 2.17 16.18 -17.25
C ALA A 130 3.67 16.37 -16.95
N PHE A 131 4.30 15.44 -16.22
CA PHE A 131 5.75 15.43 -16.04
C PHE A 131 6.47 15.01 -17.32
N ALA A 132 6.04 13.91 -17.95
CA ALA A 132 6.63 13.41 -19.19
C ALA A 132 6.58 14.48 -20.31
N SER A 133 5.46 15.17 -20.45
CA SER A 133 5.29 16.24 -21.44
C SER A 133 6.28 17.39 -21.24
N ARG A 134 6.59 17.77 -19.99
CA ARG A 134 7.59 18.82 -19.69
C ARG A 134 9.03 18.34 -19.89
N LEU A 135 9.28 17.05 -19.68
CA LEU A 135 10.59 16.45 -19.88
C LEU A 135 10.91 16.27 -21.37
N GLY A 136 9.89 16.04 -22.22
CA GLY A 136 10.04 15.90 -23.66
C GLY A 136 10.92 14.70 -24.01
N GLU A 137 11.87 14.90 -24.92
CA GLU A 137 12.78 13.85 -25.42
C GLU A 137 13.69 13.22 -24.35
N ARG A 138 13.76 13.81 -23.15
CA ARG A 138 14.45 13.21 -22.00
C ARG A 138 13.78 11.93 -21.50
N VAL A 139 12.48 11.75 -21.77
CA VAL A 139 11.77 10.50 -21.49
C VAL A 139 11.84 9.60 -22.71
N ARG A 140 12.49 8.44 -22.56
CA ARG A 140 12.66 7.47 -23.64
C ARG A 140 11.86 6.20 -23.33
N LEU A 141 10.86 5.92 -24.15
CA LEU A 141 10.02 4.72 -24.04
C LEU A 141 10.64 3.55 -24.78
N GLY A 142 10.20 2.33 -24.47
CA GLY A 142 10.72 1.11 -25.12
C GLY A 142 12.23 0.89 -24.87
N CYS A 143 12.74 1.41 -23.76
CA CYS A 143 14.15 1.40 -23.36
C CYS A 143 14.40 0.55 -22.09
N PRO A 144 14.05 -0.74 -22.03
CA PRO A 144 14.27 -1.52 -20.82
C PRO A 144 15.75 -1.61 -20.46
N VAL A 145 16.06 -1.26 -19.21
CA VAL A 145 17.38 -1.40 -18.60
C VAL A 145 17.69 -2.88 -18.45
N ILE A 146 18.91 -3.29 -18.83
CA ILE A 146 19.36 -4.68 -18.80
C ILE A 146 20.63 -4.87 -17.96
N GLU A 147 21.37 -3.83 -17.62
CA GLU A 147 22.51 -3.88 -16.69
C GLU A 147 22.85 -2.46 -16.18
N ILE A 148 23.36 -2.39 -14.96
CA ILE A 148 23.89 -1.18 -14.34
C ILE A 148 25.35 -1.41 -13.97
N GLU A 149 26.25 -0.55 -14.43
CA GLU A 149 27.63 -0.49 -13.95
C GLU A 149 27.82 0.80 -13.13
N HIS A 150 28.58 0.73 -12.04
CA HIS A 150 28.84 1.88 -11.16
C HIS A 150 30.28 1.89 -10.65
N GLY A 151 30.77 3.10 -10.37
CA GLY A 151 32.09 3.33 -9.82
C GLY A 151 32.17 4.61 -8.99
N ALA A 152 33.38 4.98 -8.58
CA ALA A 152 33.60 6.14 -7.72
C ALA A 152 33.27 7.49 -8.40
N THR A 153 33.28 7.55 -9.74
CA THR A 153 33.12 8.80 -10.51
C THR A 153 31.88 8.84 -11.39
N GLY A 154 31.16 7.72 -11.57
CA GLY A 154 29.98 7.70 -12.43
C GLY A 154 29.27 6.35 -12.46
N VAL A 155 28.24 6.28 -13.30
CA VAL A 155 27.43 5.10 -13.61
C VAL A 155 27.28 4.96 -15.12
N THR A 156 27.14 3.71 -15.58
CA THR A 156 26.82 3.38 -16.97
C THR A 156 25.60 2.45 -16.96
N VAL A 157 24.55 2.83 -17.68
CA VAL A 157 23.34 2.03 -17.82
C VAL A 157 23.29 1.44 -19.21
N ARG A 158 23.21 0.11 -19.29
CA ARG A 158 22.96 -0.61 -20.54
C ARG A 158 21.47 -0.91 -20.66
N TYR A 159 20.89 -0.60 -21.82
CA TYR A 159 19.47 -0.77 -22.11
C TYR A 159 19.25 -1.23 -23.54
N ARG A 160 18.07 -1.76 -23.84
CA ARG A 160 17.67 -2.15 -25.20
C ARG A 160 16.75 -1.09 -25.79
N GLU A 161 16.96 -0.66 -27.02
CA GLU A 161 16.06 0.23 -27.74
C GLU A 161 15.88 -0.31 -29.17
N PHE A 162 14.63 -0.60 -29.55
CA PHE A 162 14.29 -1.22 -30.84
C PHE A 162 15.14 -2.47 -31.18
N GLY A 163 15.35 -3.33 -30.18
CA GLY A 163 16.12 -4.57 -30.32
C GLY A 163 17.64 -4.42 -30.24
N ARG A 164 18.17 -3.19 -30.18
CA ARG A 164 19.62 -2.94 -30.11
C ARG A 164 20.04 -2.59 -28.69
N GLU A 165 21.17 -3.11 -28.25
CA GLU A 165 21.78 -2.69 -26.99
C GLU A 165 22.46 -1.34 -27.15
N LYS A 166 22.27 -0.47 -26.17
CA LYS A 166 22.84 0.86 -26.07
C LYS A 166 23.30 1.12 -24.64
N THR A 167 24.18 2.09 -24.48
CA THR A 167 24.64 2.57 -23.18
C THR A 167 24.29 4.04 -23.01
N ILE A 168 24.22 4.48 -21.76
CA ILE A 168 24.17 5.88 -21.36
C ILE A 168 24.96 6.05 -20.06
N ASP A 169 25.80 7.07 -20.00
CA ASP A 169 26.61 7.40 -18.82
C ASP A 169 25.97 8.54 -18.03
N GLY A 170 26.25 8.58 -16.73
CA GLY A 170 25.84 9.67 -15.85
C GLY A 170 26.67 9.76 -14.59
N ASP A 171 26.63 10.91 -13.91
CA ASP A 171 27.29 11.10 -12.62
C ASP A 171 26.59 10.34 -11.48
N PHE A 172 25.28 10.13 -11.62
CA PHE A 172 24.42 9.44 -10.67
C PHE A 172 23.34 8.63 -11.40
N LEU A 173 22.92 7.52 -10.79
CA LEU A 173 21.72 6.78 -11.19
C LEU A 173 20.64 6.98 -10.15
N VAL A 174 19.44 7.36 -10.56
CA VAL A 174 18.25 7.30 -9.73
C VAL A 174 17.40 6.13 -10.19
N SER A 175 17.39 5.04 -9.41
CA SER A 175 16.54 3.89 -9.65
C SER A 175 15.14 4.15 -9.12
N SER A 176 14.18 4.33 -10.03
CA SER A 176 12.75 4.42 -9.74
C SER A 176 11.99 3.09 -9.97
N MET A 177 12.73 1.99 -10.09
CA MET A 177 12.18 0.65 -10.24
C MET A 177 11.76 0.08 -8.88
N SER A 178 10.71 -0.73 -8.83
CA SER A 178 10.47 -1.55 -7.62
C SER A 178 11.68 -2.44 -7.36
N LEU A 179 11.90 -2.84 -6.10
CA LEU A 179 13.00 -3.76 -5.79
C LEU A 179 12.79 -5.14 -6.42
N VAL A 180 11.54 -5.54 -6.71
CA VAL A 180 11.23 -6.75 -7.47
C VAL A 180 11.80 -6.69 -8.89
N MET A 181 11.68 -5.54 -9.56
CA MET A 181 12.28 -5.31 -10.87
C MET A 181 13.80 -5.22 -10.78
N LEU A 182 14.32 -4.49 -9.79
CA LEU A 182 15.77 -4.27 -9.65
C LEU A 182 16.54 -5.59 -9.42
N ARG A 183 15.94 -6.59 -8.74
CA ARG A 183 16.51 -7.94 -8.59
C ARG A 183 16.88 -8.60 -9.91
N GLN A 184 16.20 -8.25 -10.99
CA GLN A 184 16.37 -8.86 -12.31
C GLN A 184 17.44 -8.17 -13.15
N VAL A 185 17.94 -7.01 -12.70
CA VAL A 185 18.93 -6.22 -13.40
C VAL A 185 20.31 -6.52 -12.80
N PRO A 186 21.23 -7.14 -13.54
CA PRO A 186 22.63 -7.28 -13.13
C PRO A 186 23.26 -5.93 -12.78
N VAL A 187 24.00 -5.89 -11.68
CA VAL A 187 24.72 -4.69 -11.22
C VAL A 187 26.20 -5.01 -11.00
N LYS A 188 27.09 -4.18 -11.55
CA LYS A 188 28.54 -4.35 -11.47
C LYS A 188 29.23 -3.09 -10.89
N PRO A 189 30.13 -3.23 -9.90
CA PRO A 189 30.35 -4.43 -9.10
C PRO A 189 29.08 -4.83 -8.32
N ASN A 190 29.04 -6.09 -7.88
CA ASN A 190 27.90 -6.63 -7.12
C ASN A 190 27.62 -5.78 -5.88
N TRP A 191 26.34 -5.76 -5.46
CA TRP A 191 25.93 -5.15 -4.21
C TRP A 191 26.67 -5.76 -3.02
N PRO A 192 27.04 -4.96 -1.99
CA PRO A 192 27.44 -5.48 -0.69
C PRO A 192 26.34 -6.35 -0.10
N ASP A 193 26.71 -7.38 0.68
CA ASP A 193 25.78 -8.41 1.18
C ASP A 193 24.52 -7.84 1.85
N ALA A 194 24.67 -6.80 2.68
CA ALA A 194 23.53 -6.17 3.34
C ALA A 194 22.55 -5.52 2.33
N LYS A 195 23.07 -4.79 1.33
CA LYS A 195 22.23 -4.17 0.28
C LYS A 195 21.62 -5.23 -0.62
N LYS A 196 22.38 -6.27 -0.95
CA LYS A 196 21.90 -7.43 -1.72
C LYS A 196 20.71 -8.09 -1.01
N TYR A 197 20.83 -8.37 0.28
CA TYR A 197 19.76 -8.96 1.08
C TYR A 197 18.50 -8.10 1.04
N VAL A 198 18.62 -6.79 1.23
CA VAL A 198 17.49 -5.85 1.14
C VAL A 198 16.83 -5.91 -0.23
N ILE A 199 17.61 -5.79 -1.30
CA ILE A 199 17.07 -5.81 -2.66
C ILE A 199 16.34 -7.11 -2.91
N GLU A 200 16.94 -8.27 -2.59
CA GLU A 200 16.41 -9.61 -2.86
C GLU A 200 15.21 -10.00 -2.00
N ASN A 201 15.11 -9.50 -0.76
CA ASN A 201 14.12 -9.97 0.22
C ASN A 201 13.08 -8.91 0.62
N PHE A 202 13.15 -7.69 0.09
CA PHE A 202 12.15 -6.66 0.41
C PHE A 202 10.72 -7.18 0.12
N PRO A 203 9.80 -7.13 1.10
CA PRO A 203 8.55 -7.85 0.98
C PRO A 203 7.51 -7.03 0.22
N TYR A 204 6.83 -7.68 -0.73
CA TYR A 204 5.74 -7.10 -1.53
C TYR A 204 4.55 -8.05 -1.55
N TYR A 205 3.35 -7.50 -1.70
CA TYR A 205 2.18 -8.27 -2.14
C TYR A 205 1.84 -7.95 -3.59
N THR A 206 1.00 -8.80 -4.17
CA THR A 206 0.33 -8.51 -5.44
C THR A 206 -1.18 -8.51 -5.25
N ALA A 207 -1.87 -7.69 -6.03
CA ALA A 207 -3.31 -7.54 -6.01
C ALA A 207 -3.85 -7.40 -7.44
N SER A 208 -5.12 -7.76 -7.57
CA SER A 208 -5.93 -7.43 -8.72
C SER A 208 -6.92 -6.32 -8.36
N ARG A 209 -7.35 -5.57 -9.37
CA ARG A 209 -8.30 -4.47 -9.25
C ARG A 209 -9.52 -4.75 -10.14
N PRO A 210 -10.53 -5.48 -9.63
CA PRO A 210 -11.82 -5.60 -10.31
C PRO A 210 -12.49 -4.24 -10.49
N VAL A 211 -13.04 -4.00 -11.67
CA VAL A 211 -13.79 -2.81 -12.06
C VAL A 211 -15.14 -3.27 -12.58
N PHE A 212 -16.21 -2.87 -11.89
CA PHE A 212 -17.59 -3.22 -12.22
C PHE A 212 -18.28 -2.00 -12.83
N GLN A 213 -18.62 -2.09 -14.12
CA GLN A 213 -19.48 -1.12 -14.77
C GLN A 213 -20.92 -1.62 -14.75
N SER A 214 -21.82 -0.78 -14.26
CA SER A 214 -23.24 -1.06 -14.21
C SER A 214 -24.03 -0.10 -15.09
N ARG A 215 -25.19 -0.56 -15.56
CA ARG A 215 -26.07 0.28 -16.39
C ARG A 215 -26.57 1.51 -15.64
N THR A 216 -26.73 1.40 -14.32
CA THR A 216 -27.10 2.52 -13.46
C THR A 216 -26.30 2.52 -12.16
N PRO A 217 -26.26 3.62 -11.39
CA PRO A 217 -25.79 3.58 -10.01
C PRO A 217 -26.87 2.93 -9.11
N PHE A 218 -27.16 1.64 -9.33
CA PHE A 218 -28.30 0.91 -8.76
C PHE A 218 -28.40 1.01 -7.23
N TRP A 219 -27.26 1.03 -6.54
CA TRP A 219 -27.17 1.22 -5.08
C TRP A 219 -27.84 2.52 -4.59
N LYS A 220 -27.87 3.59 -5.41
CA LYS A 220 -28.54 4.85 -5.05
C LYS A 220 -30.06 4.67 -4.90
N ARG A 221 -30.68 3.89 -5.78
CA ARG A 221 -32.15 3.63 -5.72
C ARG A 221 -32.53 2.81 -4.51
N GLU A 222 -31.62 1.97 -4.05
CA GLU A 222 -31.84 1.06 -2.92
C GLU A 222 -31.40 1.69 -1.57
N GLY A 223 -30.80 2.88 -1.59
CA GLY A 223 -30.28 3.53 -0.38
C GLY A 223 -29.09 2.80 0.23
N ILE A 224 -28.34 2.04 -0.57
CA ILE A 224 -27.23 1.20 -0.11
C ILE A 224 -25.91 1.91 -0.35
N SER A 225 -25.00 1.82 0.63
CA SER A 225 -23.63 2.32 0.48
C SER A 225 -22.91 1.55 -0.64
N PRO A 226 -22.33 2.21 -1.65
CA PRO A 226 -21.50 1.55 -2.65
C PRO A 226 -20.12 1.13 -2.11
N ASN A 227 -19.77 1.58 -0.91
CA ASN A 227 -18.52 1.22 -0.24
C ASN A 227 -18.79 0.04 0.69
N MET A 228 -18.18 -1.10 0.39
CA MET A 228 -18.40 -2.36 1.10
C MET A 228 -17.09 -3.09 1.30
N GLU A 229 -16.95 -3.72 2.46
CA GLU A 229 -15.84 -4.61 2.77
C GLU A 229 -16.41 -6.02 2.89
N PHE A 230 -15.89 -6.97 2.12
CA PHE A 230 -16.31 -8.37 2.14
C PHE A 230 -15.29 -9.25 2.86
N GLY A 231 -14.00 -8.92 2.82
CA GLY A 231 -12.93 -9.72 3.45
C GLY A 231 -12.65 -11.05 2.74
N GLU A 232 -13.11 -11.21 1.51
CA GLU A 232 -12.91 -12.41 0.69
C GLU A 232 -11.68 -12.25 -0.21
N ALA A 233 -10.96 -13.34 -0.47
CA ALA A 233 -9.77 -13.32 -1.33
C ALA A 233 -10.08 -12.84 -2.76
N SER A 234 -11.22 -13.27 -3.31
CA SER A 234 -11.68 -12.89 -4.65
C SER A 234 -12.27 -11.48 -4.72
N LEU A 235 -12.60 -10.85 -3.59
CA LEU A 235 -13.00 -9.45 -3.53
C LEU A 235 -12.98 -8.98 -2.07
N SER A 236 -11.92 -8.29 -1.64
CA SER A 236 -11.77 -7.87 -0.25
C SER A 236 -12.68 -6.67 0.09
N HIS A 237 -12.80 -5.71 -0.82
CA HIS A 237 -13.66 -4.53 -0.67
C HIS A 237 -13.94 -3.88 -2.02
N VAL A 238 -15.00 -3.07 -2.10
CA VAL A 238 -15.38 -2.22 -3.23
C VAL A 238 -15.71 -0.81 -2.78
N TRP A 239 -15.53 0.15 -3.68
CA TRP A 239 -15.92 1.55 -3.49
C TRP A 239 -16.34 2.19 -4.81
N ARG A 240 -17.11 3.28 -4.71
CA ARG A 240 -17.53 4.05 -5.89
C ARG A 240 -16.37 4.79 -6.56
N MET A 241 -16.35 4.81 -7.89
CA MET A 241 -15.40 5.59 -8.68
C MET A 241 -16.10 6.31 -9.84
N ALA A 242 -15.40 7.26 -10.46
CA ALA A 242 -15.83 7.98 -11.67
C ALA A 242 -17.15 8.79 -11.54
N ASP A 243 -17.53 9.19 -10.32
CA ASP A 243 -18.71 10.05 -10.09
C ASP A 243 -18.63 11.40 -10.84
N GLU A 244 -17.43 11.83 -11.22
CA GLU A 244 -17.18 13.05 -11.99
C GLU A 244 -17.43 12.90 -13.51
N VAL A 245 -17.65 11.68 -14.00
CA VAL A 245 -17.95 11.41 -15.40
C VAL A 245 -19.45 11.59 -15.63
N GLU A 246 -19.83 12.45 -16.58
CA GLU A 246 -21.23 12.67 -16.92
C GLU A 246 -21.80 11.47 -17.67
N THR A 247 -22.44 10.56 -16.93
CA THR A 247 -23.05 9.35 -17.47
C THR A 247 -24.18 8.86 -16.56
N HIS A 248 -25.08 8.07 -17.12
CA HIS A 248 -26.11 7.36 -16.36
C HIS A 248 -25.59 6.07 -15.72
N ARG A 249 -24.39 5.61 -16.12
CA ARG A 249 -23.76 4.37 -15.65
C ARG A 249 -23.18 4.50 -14.25
N GLY A 250 -23.04 3.36 -13.56
CA GLY A 250 -22.31 3.27 -12.30
C GLY A 250 -20.94 2.63 -12.51
N LEU A 251 -19.96 3.02 -11.68
CA LEU A 251 -18.66 2.36 -11.61
C LEU A 251 -18.28 2.07 -10.16
N LEU A 252 -18.03 0.79 -9.87
CA LEU A 252 -17.41 0.35 -8.62
C LEU A 252 -16.04 -0.22 -8.93
N VAL A 253 -15.08 0.04 -8.05
CA VAL A 253 -13.75 -0.57 -8.13
C VAL A 253 -13.52 -1.33 -6.83
N GLY A 254 -12.86 -2.48 -6.92
CA GLY A 254 -12.55 -3.30 -5.77
C GLY A 254 -11.11 -3.78 -5.75
N THR A 255 -10.72 -4.36 -4.62
CA THR A 255 -9.41 -4.97 -4.42
C THR A 255 -9.58 -6.47 -4.24
N ALA A 256 -8.83 -7.27 -4.99
CA ALA A 256 -8.81 -8.72 -4.85
C ALA A 256 -7.36 -9.23 -4.82
N GLN A 257 -7.16 -10.50 -4.47
CA GLN A 257 -5.86 -11.13 -4.58
C GLN A 257 -5.36 -11.12 -6.04
N GLY A 258 -4.05 -11.13 -6.26
CA GLY A 258 -3.48 -11.32 -7.60
C GLY A 258 -4.05 -12.56 -8.29
N LEU A 259 -4.13 -12.55 -9.61
CA LEU A 259 -4.67 -13.63 -10.45
C LEU A 259 -6.18 -13.90 -10.29
N THR A 260 -6.93 -13.01 -9.63
CA THR A 260 -8.39 -13.16 -9.48
C THR A 260 -9.09 -12.88 -10.82
N SER A 261 -10.01 -13.75 -11.24
CA SER A 261 -10.79 -13.56 -12.46
C SER A 261 -11.92 -12.53 -12.29
N ALA A 262 -12.38 -11.96 -13.40
CA ALA A 262 -13.54 -11.07 -13.41
C ALA A 262 -14.81 -11.76 -12.91
N ASP A 263 -14.99 -13.04 -13.26
CA ASP A 263 -16.16 -13.84 -12.87
C ASP A 263 -16.15 -14.16 -11.38
N ASP A 264 -15.00 -14.51 -10.80
CA ASP A 264 -14.89 -14.78 -9.35
C ASP A 264 -15.18 -13.53 -8.52
N ALA A 265 -14.62 -12.38 -8.94
CA ALA A 265 -14.88 -11.11 -8.27
C ALA A 265 -16.36 -10.73 -8.35
N LEU A 266 -17.00 -10.91 -9.52
CA LEU A 266 -18.42 -10.64 -9.73
C LEU A 266 -19.31 -11.59 -8.92
N ALA A 267 -18.95 -12.87 -8.85
CA ALA A 267 -19.67 -13.86 -8.05
C ALA A 267 -19.65 -13.49 -6.56
N THR A 268 -18.49 -13.07 -6.03
CA THR A 268 -18.38 -12.59 -4.65
C THR A 268 -19.20 -11.33 -4.41
N PHE A 269 -19.14 -10.35 -5.33
CA PHE A 269 -19.97 -9.15 -5.22
C PHE A 269 -21.46 -9.53 -5.13
N ARG A 270 -21.97 -10.34 -6.06
CA ARG A 270 -23.38 -10.76 -6.10
C ARG A 270 -23.81 -11.59 -4.90
N LYS A 271 -22.91 -12.42 -4.38
CA LYS A 271 -23.16 -13.24 -3.18
C LYS A 271 -23.41 -12.39 -1.94
N PHE A 272 -22.69 -11.29 -1.79
CA PHE A 272 -22.69 -10.48 -0.57
C PHE A 272 -23.31 -9.09 -0.70
N TYR A 273 -23.72 -8.69 -1.92
CA TYR A 273 -24.43 -7.44 -2.13
C TYR A 273 -25.74 -7.46 -1.32
N PRO A 274 -25.94 -6.52 -0.39
CA PRO A 274 -27.09 -6.56 0.52
C PRO A 274 -28.39 -6.07 -0.13
N GLY A 275 -28.33 -5.60 -1.37
CA GLY A 275 -29.47 -5.05 -2.09
C GLY A 275 -30.27 -6.10 -2.86
N LYS A 276 -31.34 -5.64 -3.52
CA LYS A 276 -32.28 -6.55 -4.19
C LYS A 276 -31.75 -7.03 -5.53
N SER A 277 -31.05 -6.15 -6.26
CA SER A 277 -30.51 -6.46 -7.57
C SER A 277 -29.34 -5.55 -7.93
N ASP A 278 -28.38 -6.09 -8.69
CA ASP A 278 -27.40 -5.32 -9.45
C ASP A 278 -27.78 -5.26 -10.94
N ASP A 279 -27.29 -4.25 -11.65
CA ASP A 279 -27.30 -4.20 -13.10
C ASP A 279 -25.90 -4.06 -13.70
N ILE A 280 -24.94 -4.80 -13.11
CA ILE A 280 -23.56 -4.90 -13.61
C ILE A 280 -23.59 -5.60 -14.97
N GLU A 281 -23.10 -4.90 -16.00
CA GLU A 281 -23.08 -5.36 -17.39
C GLU A 281 -21.67 -5.70 -17.88
N GLN A 282 -20.63 -5.22 -17.17
CA GLN A 282 -19.24 -5.50 -17.51
C GLN A 282 -18.37 -5.53 -16.26
N THR A 283 -17.49 -6.52 -16.18
CA THR A 283 -16.43 -6.61 -15.19
C THR A 283 -15.09 -6.68 -15.89
N LEU A 284 -14.15 -5.82 -15.52
CA LEU A 284 -12.76 -5.85 -15.94
C LEU A 284 -11.88 -6.13 -14.73
N VAL A 285 -10.69 -6.69 -14.94
CA VAL A 285 -9.69 -6.86 -13.89
C VAL A 285 -8.35 -6.36 -14.40
N ILE A 286 -7.71 -5.50 -13.62
CA ILE A 286 -6.30 -5.15 -13.77
C ILE A 286 -5.51 -6.00 -12.77
N ASP A 287 -4.55 -6.79 -13.23
CA ASP A 287 -3.76 -7.66 -12.35
C ASP A 287 -2.27 -7.32 -12.39
N TRP A 288 -1.77 -6.78 -11.28
CA TRP A 288 -0.37 -6.41 -11.11
C TRP A 288 0.57 -7.61 -11.02
N ALA A 289 0.06 -8.82 -10.69
CA ALA A 289 0.86 -10.04 -10.68
C ALA A 289 1.35 -10.42 -12.08
N SER A 290 0.57 -10.05 -13.10
CA SER A 290 0.83 -10.37 -14.51
C SER A 290 1.57 -9.27 -15.28
N ASP A 291 1.73 -8.09 -14.69
CA ASP A 291 2.41 -6.97 -15.33
C ASP A 291 3.93 -7.21 -15.35
N PRO A 292 4.57 -7.32 -16.53
CA PRO A 292 5.99 -7.64 -16.64
C PRO A 292 6.92 -6.51 -16.18
N TRP A 293 6.40 -5.31 -15.94
CA TRP A 293 7.14 -4.13 -15.50
C TRP A 293 6.83 -3.72 -14.06
N ALA A 294 5.84 -4.35 -13.42
CA ALA A 294 5.55 -4.16 -12.00
C ALA A 294 5.81 -5.43 -11.18
N MET A 295 5.22 -6.57 -11.59
CA MET A 295 5.26 -7.89 -10.93
C MET A 295 4.90 -7.89 -9.42
N ALA A 296 4.36 -6.78 -8.92
CA ALA A 296 3.99 -6.54 -7.53
C ALA A 296 3.08 -5.30 -7.46
N CYS A 297 2.38 -5.14 -6.34
CA CYS A 297 1.54 -3.99 -6.07
C CYS A 297 2.26 -3.01 -5.12
N GLU A 298 2.34 -3.34 -3.83
CA GLU A 298 2.90 -2.45 -2.82
C GLU A 298 3.73 -3.24 -1.79
N PRO A 299 4.62 -2.57 -1.03
CA PRO A 299 5.30 -3.16 0.11
C PRO A 299 4.32 -3.72 1.15
N ILE A 300 4.71 -4.79 1.84
CA ILE A 300 4.01 -5.25 3.06
C ILE A 300 4.86 -5.00 4.31
N ASN A 301 4.28 -5.29 5.46
CA ASN A 301 4.98 -5.25 6.73
C ASN A 301 6.17 -6.23 6.77
N TYR A 302 7.20 -5.86 7.53
CA TYR A 302 8.30 -6.75 7.88
C TYR A 302 7.83 -7.79 8.90
N ALA A 303 8.34 -9.02 8.79
CA ALA A 303 8.13 -10.04 9.81
C ALA A 303 8.81 -9.64 11.14
N PRO A 304 8.39 -10.22 12.27
CA PRO A 304 9.05 -9.99 13.55
C PRO A 304 10.56 -10.25 13.47
N GLY A 305 11.36 -9.30 13.96
CA GLY A 305 12.82 -9.35 13.99
C GLY A 305 13.51 -8.95 12.69
N GLU A 306 12.76 -8.56 11.65
CA GLU A 306 13.33 -8.26 10.34
C GLU A 306 13.45 -6.77 10.02
N LEU A 307 12.72 -5.88 10.70
CA LEU A 307 12.76 -4.45 10.40
C LEU A 307 14.20 -3.88 10.38
N PRO A 308 15.10 -4.19 11.34
CA PRO A 308 16.50 -3.72 11.32
C PRO A 308 17.34 -4.22 10.14
N LYS A 309 16.94 -5.33 9.49
CA LYS A 309 17.63 -5.85 8.30
C LYS A 309 17.33 -5.00 7.07
N PHE A 310 16.18 -4.32 7.04
CA PHE A 310 15.70 -3.55 5.90
C PHE A 310 15.82 -2.05 6.09
N TRP A 311 15.44 -1.53 7.24
CA TRP A 311 15.42 -0.09 7.52
C TRP A 311 16.65 0.35 8.31
N PRO A 312 17.31 1.48 7.97
CA PRO A 312 17.03 2.40 6.86
C PRO A 312 17.65 1.99 5.51
N LEU A 313 18.35 0.85 5.45
CA LEU A 313 19.16 0.45 4.29
C LEU A 313 18.38 0.39 2.97
N VAL A 314 17.07 0.16 2.98
CA VAL A 314 16.19 0.22 1.79
C VAL A 314 16.19 1.59 1.11
N ILE A 315 16.32 2.68 1.87
CA ILE A 315 16.23 4.06 1.34
C ILE A 315 17.59 4.74 1.15
N GLU A 316 18.66 4.12 1.63
CA GLU A 316 20.02 4.64 1.53
C GLU A 316 20.61 4.44 0.13
N PRO A 317 21.37 5.39 -0.40
CA PRO A 317 22.10 5.19 -1.65
C PRO A 317 23.19 4.11 -1.50
N HIS A 318 23.65 3.58 -2.63
CA HIS A 318 24.89 2.81 -2.70
C HIS A 318 25.84 3.48 -3.69
N GLY A 319 26.89 4.13 -3.18
CA GLY A 319 27.76 4.96 -4.01
C GLY A 319 26.93 6.03 -4.72
N ARG A 320 26.95 5.99 -6.06
CA ARG A 320 26.23 6.93 -6.94
C ARG A 320 24.84 6.46 -7.38
N ILE A 321 24.36 5.34 -6.83
CA ILE A 321 23.02 4.80 -7.10
C ILE A 321 22.08 5.18 -5.96
N HIS A 322 21.06 5.97 -6.27
CA HIS A 322 19.99 6.38 -5.37
C HIS A 322 18.69 5.64 -5.69
N PHE A 323 17.82 5.50 -4.69
CA PHE A 323 16.56 4.75 -4.80
C PHE A 323 15.37 5.65 -4.53
N VAL A 324 14.39 5.64 -5.44
CA VAL A 324 13.14 6.39 -5.34
C VAL A 324 11.96 5.50 -5.70
N GLY A 325 10.77 5.91 -5.29
CA GLY A 325 9.55 5.12 -5.43
C GLY A 325 8.76 5.11 -4.12
N ALA A 326 7.54 4.59 -4.17
CA ALA A 326 6.69 4.53 -2.97
C ALA A 326 7.38 3.72 -1.86
N TYR A 327 8.01 2.58 -2.19
CA TYR A 327 8.75 1.75 -1.23
C TYR A 327 9.94 2.46 -0.55
N ALA A 328 10.45 3.54 -1.16
CA ALA A 328 11.63 4.28 -0.67
C ALA A 328 11.25 5.46 0.25
N ASP A 329 10.08 5.38 0.88
CA ASP A 329 9.55 6.30 1.88
C ASP A 329 9.03 5.52 3.10
N ASN A 330 9.00 6.16 4.27
CA ASN A 330 8.55 5.56 5.53
C ASN A 330 7.03 5.29 5.60
N LEU A 331 6.22 6.05 4.85
CA LEU A 331 4.84 5.70 4.53
C LEU A 331 4.80 5.27 3.07
N GLY A 332 5.13 4.00 2.83
CA GLY A 332 5.53 3.50 1.52
C GLY A 332 4.42 3.30 0.49
N TRP A 333 3.32 4.06 0.55
CA TRP A 333 2.16 3.93 -0.32
C TRP A 333 1.88 5.16 -1.19
N GLY A 334 1.27 4.94 -2.35
CA GLY A 334 0.72 6.01 -3.18
C GLY A 334 1.73 6.93 -3.88
N MET A 335 1.20 7.90 -4.62
CA MET A 335 1.98 8.86 -5.41
C MET A 335 2.69 9.89 -4.52
N GLU A 336 2.15 10.14 -3.33
CA GLU A 336 2.71 11.02 -2.32
C GLU A 336 4.04 10.49 -1.79
N ALA A 337 4.14 9.17 -1.53
CA ALA A 337 5.39 8.54 -1.13
C ALA A 337 6.44 8.58 -2.25
N ALA A 338 6.02 8.25 -3.48
CA ALA A 338 6.90 8.30 -4.64
C ALA A 338 7.46 9.71 -4.89
N THR A 339 6.64 10.75 -4.73
CA THR A 339 7.09 12.14 -4.88
C THR A 339 7.95 12.62 -3.71
N ARG A 340 7.65 12.25 -2.46
CA ARG A 340 8.52 12.57 -1.32
C ARG A 340 9.90 11.96 -1.46
N SER A 341 9.98 10.66 -1.77
CA SER A 341 11.27 9.98 -1.95
C SER A 341 12.06 10.56 -3.12
N ALA A 342 11.40 10.89 -4.24
CA ALA A 342 12.02 11.58 -5.36
C ALA A 342 12.57 12.97 -4.98
N ASN A 343 11.81 13.79 -4.25
CA ASN A 343 12.26 15.11 -3.80
C ASN A 343 13.43 15.03 -2.80
N ARG A 344 13.41 14.04 -1.89
CA ARG A 344 14.51 13.78 -0.97
C ARG A 344 15.80 13.45 -1.72
N VAL A 345 15.73 12.54 -2.70
CA VAL A 345 16.91 12.15 -3.49
C VAL A 345 17.38 13.26 -4.41
N ALA A 346 16.49 13.98 -5.09
CA ALA A 346 16.85 15.11 -5.95
C ALA A 346 17.61 16.19 -5.16
N ARG A 347 17.18 16.48 -3.93
CA ARG A 347 17.88 17.40 -3.03
C ARG A 347 19.26 16.88 -2.62
N ALA A 348 19.35 15.61 -2.21
CA ALA A 348 20.62 15.00 -1.83
C ALA A 348 21.65 15.01 -2.97
N ILE A 349 21.22 14.80 -4.22
CA ILE A 349 22.10 14.90 -5.40
C ILE A 349 22.48 16.35 -5.70
N HIS A 350 21.57 17.30 -5.52
CA HIS A 350 21.86 18.72 -5.75
C HIS A 350 22.87 19.31 -4.74
N GLU A 351 22.87 18.80 -3.51
CA GLU A 351 23.74 19.24 -2.42
C GLU A 351 25.11 18.56 -2.40
N ALA A 352 25.30 17.47 -3.16
CA ALA A 352 26.54 16.71 -3.29
C ALA A 352 27.47 17.32 -4.34
#